data_AF-A0A4U0VS02-F1
#
_entry.id   AF-A0A4U0VS02-F1
#
_cell.length_a   1.000
_cell.length_b   1.000
_cell.length_c   1.000
_cell.angle_alpha   90.00
_cell.angle_beta   90.00
_cell.angle_gamma   90.00
#
_symmetry.space_group_name_H-M   'P 1'
#
loop_
_entity.id
_entity.type
_entity.pdbx_description
1 polymer ?
#
loop_
_entity_poly.entity_id
_entity_poly.type
_entity_poly.pdbx_seq_one_letter_code
_entity_poly.pdbx_strand_id
1 'polypeptide(L)'
;MTGVTGAAGGIGRGVALQLASRGCQLVLGDVSSPEAGDKVVAHIWATAEKRGVPPVRVRVRFVRVEISNETEVEAFVAAGVAEFGRIDGLAHCASINPLRKI
;
A
#
# COMPACT_ATOMS: atom_id res chain seq x y z
N MET A 1 -7.58 -8.64 2.28
CA MET A 1 -6.45 -7.81 1.80
C MET A 1 -5.46 -7.57 2.92
N THR A 2 -4.21 -7.26 2.55
CA THR A 2 -3.19 -6.79 3.49
C THR A 2 -2.94 -5.30 3.30
N GLY A 3 -3.10 -4.51 4.36
CA GLY A 3 -2.81 -3.07 4.35
C GLY A 3 -1.32 -2.81 4.58
N VAL A 4 -0.74 -1.85 3.88
CA VAL A 4 0.65 -1.39 4.11
C VAL A 4 0.67 0.12 4.20
N THR A 5 1.11 0.68 5.31
CA THR A 5 1.31 2.15 5.46
C THR A 5 2.76 2.53 5.18
N GLY A 6 3.03 3.76 4.74
CA GLY A 6 4.35 4.18 4.27
C GLY A 6 4.76 3.47 2.98
N ALA A 7 3.77 3.08 2.17
CA ALA A 7 3.95 2.18 1.04
C ALA A 7 4.60 2.83 -0.18
N ALA A 8 4.70 4.17 -0.24
CA ALA A 8 5.27 4.84 -1.41
C ALA A 8 6.81 4.75 -1.47
N GLY A 9 7.46 4.42 -0.35
CA GLY A 9 8.92 4.41 -0.26
C GLY A 9 9.51 3.39 0.71
N GLY A 10 10.85 3.34 0.73
CA GLY A 10 11.64 2.59 1.72
C GLY A 10 11.19 1.14 1.93
N ILE A 11 11.10 0.77 3.21
CA ILE A 11 10.71 -0.58 3.65
C ILE A 11 9.25 -0.88 3.30
N GLY A 12 8.34 0.09 3.45
CA GLY A 12 6.91 -0.11 3.15
C GLY A 12 6.69 -0.53 1.69
N ARG A 13 7.36 0.13 0.74
CA ARG A 13 7.34 -0.28 -0.67
C ARG A 13 7.92 -1.68 -0.87
N GLY A 14 9.04 -2.00 -0.19
CA GLY A 14 9.64 -3.33 -0.24
C GLY A 14 8.71 -4.44 0.26
N VAL A 15 8.01 -4.19 1.36
CA VAL A 15 6.98 -5.09 1.92
C VAL A 15 5.83 -5.28 0.93
N ALA A 16 5.32 -4.19 0.36
CA ALA A 16 4.26 -4.24 -0.65
C ALA A 16 4.67 -5.08 -1.87
N LEU A 17 5.89 -4.90 -2.38
CA LEU A 17 6.43 -5.71 -3.49
C LEU A 17 6.52 -7.20 -3.15
N GLN A 18 6.99 -7.54 -1.95
CA GLN A 18 7.10 -8.93 -1.52
C GLN A 18 5.73 -9.59 -1.37
N LEU A 19 4.76 -8.90 -0.75
CA LEU A 19 3.40 -9.41 -0.62
C LEU A 19 2.70 -9.56 -1.98
N ALA A 20 2.84 -8.58 -2.87
CA ALA A 20 2.30 -8.65 -4.22
C ALA A 20 2.88 -9.85 -4.99
N SER A 21 4.19 -10.11 -4.87
CA SER A 21 4.82 -11.26 -5.51
C SER A 21 4.39 -12.63 -4.96
N ARG A 22 3.67 -12.65 -3.83
CA ARG A 22 3.04 -13.85 -3.27
C ARG A 22 1.55 -13.96 -3.63
N GLY A 23 1.05 -13.08 -4.49
CA GLY A 23 -0.36 -13.07 -4.88
C GLY A 23 -1.28 -12.36 -3.89
N CYS A 24 -0.75 -11.61 -2.91
CA CYS A 24 -1.58 -10.90 -1.94
C CYS A 24 -2.30 -9.71 -2.58
N GLN A 25 -3.54 -9.47 -2.16
CA GLN A 25 -4.29 -8.26 -2.48
C GLN A 25 -3.92 -7.16 -1.49
N LEU A 26 -3.65 -5.95 -1.99
CA LEU A 26 -3.04 -4.89 -1.20
C LEU A 26 -3.83 -3.59 -1.22
N VAL A 27 -3.87 -2.94 -0.06
CA VAL A 27 -4.21 -1.52 0.05
C VAL A 27 -2.98 -0.79 0.57
N LEU A 28 -2.50 0.19 -0.19
CA LEU A 28 -1.28 0.94 0.07
C LEU A 28 -1.64 2.31 0.60
N GLY A 29 -1.20 2.60 1.81
CA GLY A 29 -1.39 3.87 2.49
C GLY A 29 -0.12 4.70 2.51
N ASP A 30 -0.18 5.96 2.06
CA ASP A 30 0.94 6.91 2.17
C ASP A 30 0.43 8.35 2.07
N VAL A 31 1.21 9.31 2.56
CA VAL A 31 0.92 10.76 2.45
C VAL A 31 1.20 11.32 1.05
N SER A 32 1.91 10.55 0.23
CA SER A 32 2.26 10.89 -1.15
C SER A 32 1.04 11.21 -2.00
N SER A 33 1.23 12.01 -3.05
CA SER A 33 0.15 12.40 -3.95
C SER A 33 -0.44 11.18 -4.68
N PRO A 34 -1.71 11.24 -5.12
CA PRO A 34 -2.33 10.15 -5.89
C PRO A 34 -1.49 9.72 -7.10
N GLU A 35 -0.87 10.66 -7.81
CA GLU A 35 -0.03 10.38 -8.99
C GLU A 35 1.25 9.62 -8.61
N ALA A 36 1.82 9.89 -7.44
CA ALA A 36 2.93 9.10 -6.91
C ALA A 36 2.46 7.70 -6.50
N GLY A 37 1.26 7.60 -5.94
CA GLY A 37 0.59 6.34 -5.65
C GLY A 37 0.40 5.46 -6.89
N ASP A 38 -0.07 6.03 -8.00
CA ASP A 38 -0.27 5.31 -9.26
C ASP A 38 1.05 4.73 -9.79
N LYS A 39 2.16 5.49 -9.67
CA LYS A 39 3.50 4.99 -10.03
C LYS A 39 3.93 3.82 -9.16
N VAL A 40 3.62 3.85 -7.87
CA VAL A 40 3.93 2.75 -6.93
C VAL A 40 3.13 1.50 -7.29
N VAL A 41 1.84 1.66 -7.57
CA VAL A 41 0.96 0.57 -8.01
C VAL A 41 1.47 -0.05 -9.32
N ALA A 42 1.79 0.77 -10.33
CA ALA A 42 2.35 0.31 -11.59
C ALA A 42 3.68 -0.43 -11.40
N HIS A 43 4.55 0.07 -10.52
CA HIS A 43 5.82 -0.58 -10.20
C HIS A 43 5.62 -1.94 -9.52
N ILE A 44 4.62 -2.06 -8.64
CA ILE A 44 4.27 -3.31 -7.97
C ILE A 44 3.78 -4.34 -8.98
N TRP A 45 2.88 -3.96 -9.89
CA TRP A 45 2.41 -4.87 -10.94
C TRP A 45 3.55 -5.35 -11.85
N ALA A 46 4.38 -4.43 -12.34
CA ALA A 46 5.52 -4.79 -13.18
C ALA A 46 6.50 -5.75 -12.47
N THR A 47 6.66 -5.61 -11.15
CA THR A 47 7.52 -6.50 -10.36
C THR A 47 6.87 -7.86 -10.09
N ALA A 48 5.56 -7.89 -9.82
CA ALA A 48 4.81 -9.12 -9.64
C ALA A 48 4.81 -9.97 -10.93
N GLU A 49 4.61 -9.33 -12.08
CA GLU A 49 4.65 -9.98 -13.40
C GLU A 49 6.02 -10.59 -13.69
N LYS A 50 7.12 -9.86 -13.44
CA LYS A 50 8.48 -10.39 -13.57
C LYS A 50 8.76 -11.60 -12.68
N ARG A 51 7.98 -11.78 -11.61
CA ARG A 51 8.07 -12.93 -10.69
C ARG A 51 7.07 -14.04 -11.03
N GLY A 52 6.43 -13.97 -12.20
CA GLY A 52 5.49 -14.99 -12.69
C GLY A 52 4.09 -14.88 -12.07
N VAL A 53 3.78 -13.78 -11.38
CA VAL A 53 2.43 -13.53 -10.86
C VAL A 53 1.65 -12.67 -11.86
N PRO A 54 0.64 -13.22 -12.55
CA PRO A 54 -0.09 -12.46 -13.56
C PRO A 54 -0.85 -11.29 -12.92
N PRO A 55 -0.96 -10.13 -13.59
CA PRO A 55 -1.62 -8.93 -13.05
C PRO A 55 -3.05 -9.19 -12.57
N VAL A 56 -3.77 -10.08 -13.26
CA VAL A 56 -5.15 -10.48 -12.93
C VAL A 56 -5.28 -11.09 -11.52
N ARG A 57 -4.20 -11.65 -10.97
CA ARG A 57 -4.20 -12.26 -9.63
C ARG A 57 -3.90 -11.27 -8.50
N VAL A 58 -3.33 -10.10 -8.79
CA VAL A 58 -2.86 -9.15 -7.77
C VAL A 58 -3.56 -7.81 -7.95
N ARG A 59 -4.56 -7.59 -7.11
CA ARG A 59 -5.25 -6.29 -7.01
C ARG A 59 -4.54 -5.41 -6.00
N VAL A 60 -4.24 -4.19 -6.40
CA VAL A 60 -3.52 -3.21 -5.58
C VAL A 60 -4.23 -1.88 -5.68
N ARG A 61 -4.60 -1.30 -4.53
CA ARG A 61 -5.19 0.02 -4.44
C ARG A 61 -4.27 0.94 -3.65
N PHE A 62 -4.01 2.14 -4.15
CA PHE A 62 -3.40 3.21 -3.37
C PHE A 62 -4.48 4.10 -2.76
N VAL A 63 -4.33 4.44 -1.49
CA VAL A 63 -5.16 5.40 -0.77
C VAL A 63 -4.22 6.38 -0.09
N ARG A 64 -4.38 7.67 -0.41
CA ARG A 64 -3.67 8.70 0.36
C ARG A 64 -4.19 8.66 1.79
N VAL A 65 -3.28 8.54 2.75
CA VAL A 65 -3.62 8.53 4.18
C VAL A 65 -2.49 9.18 4.98
N GLU A 66 -2.85 10.23 5.72
CA GLU A 66 -2.07 10.73 6.85
C GLU A 66 -2.44 9.93 8.10
N ILE A 67 -1.51 9.10 8.58
CA ILE A 67 -1.77 8.17 9.69
C ILE A 67 -2.00 8.85 11.04
N SER A 68 -1.60 10.12 11.18
CA SER A 68 -1.92 10.93 12.37
C SER A 68 -3.36 11.46 12.37
N ASN A 69 -4.09 11.34 11.26
CA ASN A 69 -5.49 11.73 11.13
C ASN A 69 -6.40 10.49 11.20
N GLU A 70 -7.10 10.32 12.31
CA GLU A 70 -7.96 9.16 12.58
C GLU A 70 -9.05 8.98 11.52
N THR A 71 -9.68 10.07 11.06
CA THR A 71 -10.70 10.03 10.00
C THR A 71 -10.14 9.50 8.68
N GLU A 72 -8.90 9.85 8.33
CA GLU A 72 -8.26 9.32 7.12
C GLU A 72 -7.90 7.84 7.27
N VAL A 73 -7.52 7.40 8.48
CA VAL A 73 -7.26 5.99 8.78
C VAL A 73 -8.54 5.16 8.69
N GLU A 74 -9.65 5.66 9.22
CA GLU A 74 -10.96 5.03 9.09
C GLU A 74 -11.39 4.90 7.61
N ALA A 75 -11.20 5.97 6.83
CA ALA A 75 -11.48 5.96 5.40
C ALA A 75 -10.59 4.97 4.64
N PHE A 76 -9.31 4.85 5.01
CA PHE A 76 -8.38 3.86 4.45
C PHE A 76 -8.85 2.42 4.71
N VAL A 77 -9.25 2.14 5.95
CA VAL A 77 -9.77 0.82 6.35
C VAL A 77 -11.08 0.53 5.62
N ALA A 78 -12.01 1.49 5.59
CA ALA A 78 -13.29 1.36 4.91
C ALA A 78 -13.12 1.11 3.40
N ALA A 79 -12.22 1.83 2.73
CA ALA A 79 -11.91 1.60 1.32
C ALA A 79 -11.38 0.18 1.08
N GLY A 80 -10.48 -0.29 1.94
CA GLY A 80 -9.94 -1.64 1.86
C GLY A 80 -11.00 -2.73 2.07
N VAL A 81 -11.90 -2.56 3.03
CA VAL A 81 -13.00 -3.50 3.27
C VAL A 81 -14.02 -3.45 2.13
N ALA A 82 -14.37 -2.27 1.62
CA ALA A 82 -15.31 -2.12 0.52
C ALA A 82 -14.81 -2.82 -0.77
N GLU A 83 -13.50 -2.73 -1.06
CA GLU A 83 -12.93 -3.30 -2.28
C GLU A 83 -12.57 -4.80 -2.14
N PHE A 84 -12.13 -5.23 -0.96
CA PHE A 84 -11.56 -6.56 -0.76
C PHE A 84 -12.33 -7.45 0.22
N GLY A 85 -13.39 -6.93 0.84
CA GLY A 85 -14.31 -7.66 1.73
C GLY A 85 -13.79 -7.91 3.16
N ARG A 86 -12.48 -8.11 3.34
CA ARG A 86 -11.86 -8.40 4.64
C ARG A 86 -10.42 -7.92 4.74
N ILE A 87 -9.92 -7.82 5.97
CA ILE A 87 -8.52 -7.54 6.28
C ILE A 87 -7.86 -8.82 6.78
N ASP A 88 -6.77 -9.22 6.15
CA ASP A 88 -5.98 -10.41 6.49
C ASP A 88 -4.70 -10.07 7.25
N GLY A 89 -4.24 -8.83 7.13
CA GLY A 89 -3.06 -8.34 7.84
C GLY A 89 -2.83 -6.84 7.63
N LEU A 90 -1.95 -6.28 8.46
CA LEU A 90 -1.59 -4.87 8.42
C LEU A 90 -0.09 -4.72 8.71
N ALA A 91 0.60 -4.00 7.85
CA ALA A 91 2.00 -3.65 7.99
C ALA A 91 2.15 -2.14 8.24
N HIS A 92 2.49 -1.79 9.49
CA HIS A 92 2.77 -0.40 9.87
C HIS A 92 4.21 -0.04 9.53
N CYS A 93 4.43 0.54 8.36
CA CYS A 93 5.76 0.96 7.90
C CYS A 93 5.88 2.47 7.70
N ALA A 94 4.82 3.24 7.95
CA ALA A 94 4.90 4.69 8.05
C ALA A 94 5.63 5.09 9.35
N SER A 95 6.59 6.00 9.22
CA SER A 95 7.34 6.55 10.35
C SER A 95 7.72 7.99 10.07
N ILE A 96 7.66 8.82 11.10
CA ILE A 96 8.26 10.16 11.08
C ILE A 96 9.70 10.08 11.60
N ASN A 97 10.60 10.86 11.01
CA ASN A 97 11.94 11.05 11.55
C ASN A 97 12.01 12.48 12.12
N PRO A 98 12.10 12.65 13.46
CA PRO A 98 12.10 13.98 14.08
C PRO A 98 13.33 14.83 13.70
N LEU A 99 14.36 14.23 13.09
CA LEU A 99 15.58 14.92 12.64
C LEU A 99 15.52 15.36 11.17
N ARG A 100 14.50 14.95 10.41
CA ARG A 100 14.32 15.34 9.01
C ARG A 100 13.30 16.47 8.95
N LYS A 101 13.74 17.68 8.58
CA LYS A 101 12.82 18.81 8.32
C LYS A 101 11.85 18.41 7.22
N ILE A 102 10.56 18.49 7.54
CA ILE A 102 9.42 18.30 6.64
C ILE A 102 9.26 19.57 5.81
#